data_AF-A0A1W1IA47-F1
#
_entry.id   AF-A0A1W1IA47-F1
#
_cell.length_a   1.000
_cell.length_b   1.000
_cell.length_c   1.000
_cell.angle_alpha   90.00
_cell.angle_beta   90.00
_cell.angle_gamma   90.00
#
_symmetry.space_group_name_H-M   'P 1'
#
loop_
_entity.id
_entity.type
_entity.pdbx_description
1 polymer ?
#
loop_
_entity_poly.entity_id
_entity_poly.type
_entity_poly.pdbx_seq_one_letter_code
_entity_poly.pdbx_strand_id
1 'polypeptide(L)'
;MKDHVTQWLNQAHAWIGLFSAWILFSVFATGTLAVFDEEITYWMLQPEIQKITTASGPVGFSPEFRTAELFMESPLNGSGGDGLVQLIKWQDKRSFTGQSIDPATGNLLVFRETRGGDLFYHFHYGLLAGLAGVWMVGAAAIAIWAAAITGVLIRRRRFIADLFMAGFRTVSLRSWSDVHNAIGLLMLPFLATITITGLVVLWSIYLAGGTPESGEAGASLAGLLHFGRFGGVVSRWGYFLMGFASSLVVATGLAIRTAKRRRGRGDRSDPLAVQVADRLAVGVVAGLLVAVAAFFWINRVLPAVVPHRADWEVRAFFSVWAICVGFGALRGESALAWRDLLAAAGVLLMLLPGLNLLTTKSHLLATVTDGQWGLAAVDITSLFVGTCLAWVAVRVRRGLVGEFGDRLSTLSVSDA
;
A
#
# COMPACT_ATOMS: atom_id res chain seq x y z
N MET A 1 -8.96 38.96 -14.80
CA MET A 1 -9.47 37.64 -15.24
C MET A 1 -8.46 36.49 -15.07
N LYS A 2 -7.17 36.63 -15.47
CA LYS A 2 -6.18 35.54 -15.40
C LYS A 2 -5.88 35.02 -13.98
N ASP A 3 -5.95 35.89 -12.98
CA ASP A 3 -5.69 35.52 -11.58
C ASP A 3 -6.85 34.74 -10.95
N HIS A 4 -8.09 35.06 -11.35
CA HIS A 4 -9.30 34.40 -10.86
C HIS A 4 -9.36 32.92 -11.30
N VAL A 5 -9.02 32.61 -12.55
CA VAL A 5 -9.01 31.22 -13.05
C VAL A 5 -7.96 30.38 -12.32
N THR A 6 -6.77 30.92 -12.09
CA THR A 6 -5.70 30.21 -11.39
C THR A 6 -6.04 30.00 -9.92
N GLN A 7 -6.68 30.97 -9.27
CA GLN A 7 -7.17 30.83 -7.91
C GLN A 7 -8.26 29.76 -7.80
N TRP A 8 -9.21 29.75 -8.72
CA TRP A 8 -10.28 28.73 -8.77
C TRP A 8 -9.70 27.32 -8.98
N LEU A 9 -8.77 27.15 -9.92
CA LEU A 9 -8.10 25.86 -10.15
C LEU A 9 -7.36 25.35 -8.90
N ASN A 10 -6.67 26.24 -8.19
CA ASN A 10 -6.00 25.89 -6.94
C ASN A 10 -6.98 25.44 -5.86
N GLN A 11 -8.15 26.09 -5.75
CA GLN A 11 -9.19 25.69 -4.81
C GLN A 11 -9.79 24.34 -5.20
N ALA A 12 -10.13 24.15 -6.48
CA ALA A 12 -10.67 22.89 -6.99
C ALA A 12 -9.70 21.73 -6.74
N HIS A 13 -8.42 21.87 -7.10
CA HIS A 13 -7.39 20.86 -6.84
C HIS A 13 -7.28 20.53 -5.34
N ALA A 14 -7.30 21.55 -4.47
CA ALA A 14 -7.21 21.36 -3.03
C ALA A 14 -8.44 20.66 -2.41
N TRP A 15 -9.65 20.91 -2.92
CA TRP A 15 -10.88 20.28 -2.43
C TRP A 15 -11.06 18.87 -2.97
N ILE A 16 -10.83 18.66 -4.27
CA ILE A 16 -10.82 17.32 -4.88
C ILE A 16 -9.80 16.46 -4.14
N GLY A 17 -8.58 16.97 -3.95
CA GLY A 17 -7.54 16.30 -3.18
C GLY A 17 -7.98 15.97 -1.76
N LEU A 18 -8.56 16.91 -1.01
CA LEU A 18 -8.98 16.67 0.39
C LEU A 18 -9.98 15.52 0.52
N PHE A 19 -11.05 15.51 -0.29
CA PHE A 19 -12.12 14.53 -0.17
C PHE A 19 -11.75 13.16 -0.74
N SER A 20 -10.93 13.11 -1.79
CA SER A 20 -10.53 11.86 -2.41
C SER A 20 -9.29 11.24 -1.77
N ALA A 21 -8.41 12.03 -1.13
CA ALA A 21 -7.11 11.56 -0.66
C ALA A 21 -7.17 10.37 0.30
N TRP A 22 -8.24 10.23 1.09
CA TRP A 22 -8.35 9.13 2.05
C TRP A 22 -8.49 7.79 1.34
N ILE A 23 -9.36 7.75 0.33
CA ILE A 23 -9.55 6.58 -0.52
C ILE A 23 -8.31 6.39 -1.39
N LEU A 24 -7.82 7.45 -2.02
CA LEU A 24 -6.67 7.37 -2.92
C LEU A 24 -5.39 6.90 -2.25
N PHE A 25 -5.10 7.41 -1.06
CA PHE A 25 -3.97 6.94 -0.29
C PHE A 25 -4.14 5.46 0.05
N SER A 26 -5.33 5.06 0.49
CA SER A 26 -5.56 3.67 0.90
C SER A 26 -5.43 2.72 -0.29
N VAL A 27 -6.02 3.06 -1.43
CA VAL A 27 -5.92 2.32 -2.69
C VAL A 27 -4.47 2.25 -3.18
N PHE A 28 -3.73 3.35 -3.23
CA PHE A 28 -2.33 3.31 -3.70
C PHE A 28 -1.41 2.56 -2.73
N ALA A 29 -1.58 2.74 -1.42
CA ALA A 29 -0.78 2.07 -0.41
C ALA A 29 -1.01 0.55 -0.44
N THR A 30 -2.26 0.09 -0.46
CA THR A 30 -2.55 -1.35 -0.55
C THR A 30 -2.26 -1.90 -1.94
N GLY A 31 -2.45 -1.12 -3.01
CA GLY A 31 -2.10 -1.53 -4.37
C GLY A 31 -0.60 -1.78 -4.53
N THR A 32 0.23 -0.96 -3.90
CA THR A 32 1.69 -1.14 -3.85
C THR A 32 2.07 -2.49 -3.22
N LEU A 33 1.35 -2.90 -2.17
CA LEU A 33 1.54 -4.20 -1.51
C LEU A 33 0.96 -5.36 -2.34
N ALA A 34 -0.18 -5.14 -2.99
CA ALA A 34 -0.86 -6.14 -3.81
C ALA A 34 -0.04 -6.58 -5.04
N VAL A 35 0.95 -5.79 -5.47
CA VAL A 35 1.93 -6.23 -6.49
C VAL A 35 2.73 -7.45 -6.03
N PHE A 36 2.88 -7.64 -4.71
CA PHE A 36 3.57 -8.74 -4.05
C PHE A 36 2.60 -9.58 -3.19
N ASP A 37 1.36 -9.70 -3.62
CA ASP A 37 0.32 -10.51 -2.96
C ASP A 37 0.77 -11.94 -2.69
N GLU A 38 1.39 -12.58 -3.67
CA GLU A 38 1.92 -13.95 -3.57
C GLU A 38 3.04 -14.04 -2.52
N GLU A 39 4.10 -13.23 -2.60
CA GLU A 39 5.22 -13.27 -1.66
C GLU A 39 4.79 -12.95 -0.24
N ILE A 40 3.87 -12.00 -0.07
CA ILE A 40 3.28 -11.67 1.24
C ILE A 40 2.53 -12.90 1.78
N THR A 41 1.73 -13.56 0.94
CA THR A 41 0.99 -14.77 1.35
C THR A 41 1.96 -15.88 1.74
N TYR A 42 2.99 -16.14 0.95
CA TYR A 42 4.01 -17.14 1.28
C TYR A 42 4.78 -16.79 2.54
N TRP A 43 5.14 -15.53 2.74
CA TRP A 43 5.76 -15.06 3.97
C TRP A 43 4.83 -15.33 5.16
N MET A 44 3.53 -15.11 5.03
CA MET A 44 2.54 -15.38 6.07
C MET A 44 2.30 -16.88 6.32
N LEU A 45 2.72 -17.78 5.43
CA LEU A 45 2.62 -19.23 5.55
C LEU A 45 3.94 -19.93 5.96
N GLN A 46 5.00 -19.15 6.27
CA GLN A 46 6.34 -19.67 6.56
C GLN A 46 6.45 -20.83 7.58
N PRO A 47 5.74 -20.84 8.74
CA PRO A 47 5.85 -21.95 9.69
C PRO A 47 5.50 -23.31 9.06
N GLU A 48 4.57 -23.32 8.11
CA GLU A 48 4.09 -24.52 7.46
C GLU A 48 4.94 -24.88 6.23
N ILE A 49 5.45 -23.90 5.48
CA ILE A 49 6.31 -24.12 4.30
C ILE A 49 7.61 -24.86 4.69
N GLN A 50 8.12 -24.63 5.89
CA GLN A 50 9.31 -25.32 6.41
C GLN A 50 9.15 -26.83 6.59
N LYS A 51 7.93 -27.37 6.68
CA LYS A 51 7.72 -28.82 6.71
C LYS A 51 8.14 -29.51 5.39
N ILE A 52 8.33 -28.74 4.33
CA ILE A 52 8.49 -29.21 2.95
C ILE A 52 9.98 -29.30 2.55
N THR A 53 10.84 -28.44 3.11
CA THR A 53 12.24 -28.30 2.69
C THR A 53 13.16 -29.48 3.07
N THR A 54 12.62 -30.56 3.67
CA THR A 54 13.42 -31.70 4.16
C THR A 54 13.57 -32.90 3.24
N ALA A 55 13.10 -32.88 1.99
CA ALA A 55 13.21 -34.08 1.16
C ALA A 55 13.74 -33.81 -0.26
N SER A 56 14.90 -34.40 -0.53
CA SER A 56 15.57 -34.47 -1.82
C SER A 56 15.21 -35.81 -2.45
N GLY A 57 14.21 -35.85 -3.32
CA GLY A 57 13.80 -37.09 -3.98
C GLY A 57 12.95 -36.86 -5.24
N PRO A 58 12.89 -37.80 -6.19
CA PRO A 58 12.02 -37.70 -7.36
C PRO A 58 10.55 -37.60 -6.94
N VAL A 59 9.81 -36.67 -7.53
CA VAL A 59 8.38 -36.44 -7.29
C VAL A 59 7.57 -37.68 -7.69
N GLY A 60 7.17 -38.48 -6.70
CA GLY A 60 6.32 -39.66 -6.89
C GLY A 60 4.84 -39.28 -6.79
N PHE A 61 4.15 -39.09 -7.92
CA PHE A 61 2.70 -38.88 -7.93
C PHE A 61 1.96 -40.18 -7.59
N SER A 62 0.93 -40.11 -6.73
CA SER A 62 -0.04 -41.21 -6.64
C SER A 62 -0.76 -41.37 -8.00
N PRO A 63 -1.11 -42.60 -8.42
CA PRO A 63 -1.75 -42.84 -9.73
C PRO A 63 -3.03 -42.05 -9.97
N GLU A 64 -3.71 -41.63 -8.90
CA GLU A 64 -4.99 -40.92 -8.90
C GLU A 64 -4.90 -39.50 -9.49
N PHE A 65 -3.75 -38.84 -9.40
CA PHE A 65 -3.58 -37.48 -9.91
C PHE A 65 -3.14 -37.42 -11.38
N ARG A 66 -2.81 -38.56 -12.03
CA ARG A 66 -2.34 -38.59 -13.44
C ARG A 66 -3.43 -38.26 -14.46
N THR A 67 -4.71 -38.31 -14.09
CA THR A 67 -5.84 -38.12 -15.01
C THR A 67 -6.45 -36.72 -14.99
N ALA A 68 -6.07 -35.86 -14.05
CA ALA A 68 -6.42 -34.45 -14.08
C ALA A 68 -5.44 -33.72 -15.03
N GLU A 69 -5.92 -32.77 -15.83
CA GLU A 69 -5.04 -31.78 -16.47
C GLU A 69 -4.34 -30.98 -15.36
N LEU A 70 -3.19 -31.50 -14.93
CA LEU A 70 -2.38 -30.92 -13.86
C LEU A 70 -1.70 -29.67 -14.40
N PHE A 71 -2.25 -28.51 -14.07
CA PHE A 71 -1.54 -27.25 -14.24
C PHE A 71 -0.54 -27.11 -13.09
N MET A 72 0.73 -27.36 -13.37
CA MET A 72 1.83 -27.10 -12.45
C MET A 72 2.25 -25.63 -12.56
N GLU A 73 1.74 -24.79 -11.66
CA GLU A 73 2.32 -23.47 -11.42
C GLU A 73 3.31 -23.57 -10.27
N SER A 74 4.59 -23.37 -10.57
CA SER A 74 5.57 -22.96 -9.57
C SER A 74 5.41 -21.45 -9.38
N PRO A 75 4.90 -20.99 -8.22
CA PRO A 75 4.55 -19.58 -8.02
C PRO A 75 5.77 -18.66 -8.03
N LEU A 76 6.97 -19.20 -7.75
CA LEU A 76 8.23 -18.45 -7.77
C LEU A 76 9.00 -18.68 -9.09
N ASN A 77 8.33 -18.50 -10.23
CA ASN A 77 8.87 -18.75 -11.58
C ASN A 77 10.00 -17.78 -12.03
N GLY A 78 10.73 -17.17 -11.10
CA GLY A 78 11.81 -16.21 -11.36
C GLY A 78 13.23 -16.75 -11.26
N SER A 79 13.44 -17.95 -10.74
CA SER A 79 14.76 -18.60 -10.70
C SER A 79 14.56 -20.10 -10.87
N GLY A 80 15.09 -20.67 -11.95
CA GLY A 80 14.97 -22.10 -12.22
C GLY A 80 15.35 -22.94 -11.00
N GLY A 81 14.56 -23.98 -10.74
CA GLY A 81 14.97 -25.07 -9.85
C GLY A 81 13.97 -25.43 -8.77
N ASP A 82 13.79 -24.59 -7.75
CA ASP A 82 13.29 -25.09 -6.45
C ASP A 82 12.03 -24.35 -5.99
N GLY A 83 10.87 -24.82 -6.44
CA GLY A 83 9.58 -24.42 -5.86
C GLY A 83 9.43 -25.02 -4.46
N LEU A 84 9.37 -24.18 -3.43
CA LEU A 84 9.18 -24.59 -2.02
C LEU A 84 7.82 -25.27 -1.76
N VAL A 85 6.84 -25.06 -2.63
CA VAL A 85 5.49 -25.65 -2.58
C VAL A 85 5.06 -25.89 -4.03
N GLN A 86 4.55 -27.08 -4.33
CA GLN A 86 3.89 -27.35 -5.60
C GLN A 86 2.38 -27.30 -5.40
N LEU A 87 1.72 -26.35 -6.06
CA LEU A 87 0.26 -26.27 -6.06
C LEU A 87 -0.26 -27.16 -7.18
N ILE A 88 -0.92 -28.26 -6.82
CA ILE A 88 -1.69 -29.04 -7.78
C ILE A 88 -3.07 -28.39 -7.89
N LYS A 89 -3.34 -27.76 -9.03
CA LYS A 89 -4.68 -27.33 -9.43
C LYS A 89 -5.30 -28.40 -10.32
N TRP A 90 -6.53 -28.80 -10.02
CA TRP A 90 -7.36 -29.59 -10.92
C TRP A 90 -8.66 -28.84 -11.21
N GLN A 91 -9.22 -29.07 -12.40
CA GLN A 91 -10.43 -28.40 -12.86
C GLN A 91 -11.64 -29.34 -12.73
N ASP A 92 -12.66 -28.93 -11.98
CA ASP A 92 -13.99 -29.56 -12.02
C ASP A 92 -14.99 -28.55 -12.60
N LYS A 93 -15.60 -28.90 -13.75
CA LYS A 93 -16.75 -28.19 -14.35
C LYS A 93 -16.68 -26.65 -14.33
N ARG A 94 -15.49 -26.10 -14.61
CA ARG A 94 -15.11 -24.66 -14.70
C ARG A 94 -14.58 -24.00 -13.41
N SER A 95 -14.49 -24.68 -12.27
CA SER A 95 -13.77 -24.18 -11.09
C SER A 95 -12.41 -24.86 -10.95
N PHE A 96 -11.37 -24.06 -10.68
CA PHE A 96 -10.05 -24.58 -10.31
C PHE A 96 -10.04 -24.81 -8.80
N THR A 97 -9.92 -26.07 -8.38
CA THR A 97 -9.69 -26.42 -6.97
C THR A 97 -8.23 -26.85 -6.85
N GLY A 98 -7.51 -26.31 -5.87
CA GLY A 98 -6.09 -26.59 -5.67
C GLY A 98 -5.80 -27.15 -4.29
N GLN A 99 -4.95 -28.17 -4.21
CA GLN A 99 -4.32 -28.60 -2.98
C GLN A 99 -2.80 -28.47 -3.14
N SER A 100 -2.18 -27.93 -2.11
CA SER A 100 -0.73 -27.88 -2.06
C SER A 100 -0.19 -29.23 -1.62
N ILE A 101 0.81 -29.73 -2.32
CA ILE A 101 1.48 -30.97 -1.96
C ILE A 101 2.95 -30.70 -1.63
N ASP A 102 3.48 -31.52 -0.74
CA ASP A 102 4.91 -31.65 -0.56
C ASP A 102 5.48 -32.35 -1.81
N PRO A 103 6.34 -31.68 -2.61
CA PRO A 103 6.90 -32.24 -3.84
C PRO A 103 7.67 -33.53 -3.61
N ALA A 104 8.20 -33.72 -2.40
CA ALA A 104 9.12 -34.80 -2.11
C ALA A 104 8.44 -36.01 -1.45
N THR A 105 7.32 -35.81 -0.75
CA THR A 105 6.55 -36.91 -0.14
C THR A 105 5.23 -37.20 -0.85
N GLY A 106 4.74 -36.28 -1.69
CA GLY A 106 3.41 -36.37 -2.31
C GLY A 106 2.26 -36.18 -1.31
N ASN A 107 2.56 -35.86 -0.04
CA ASN A 107 1.55 -35.64 0.99
C ASN A 107 0.85 -34.29 0.80
N LEU A 108 -0.44 -34.24 1.13
CA LEU A 108 -1.20 -33.00 1.18
C LEU A 108 -0.68 -32.09 2.31
N LEU A 109 -0.41 -30.84 1.96
CA LEU A 109 -0.01 -29.82 2.92
C LEU A 109 -1.23 -29.04 3.38
N VAL A 110 -1.49 -29.11 4.68
CA VAL A 110 -2.52 -28.30 5.33
C VAL A 110 -1.86 -27.03 5.85
N PHE A 111 -2.13 -25.93 5.16
CA PHE A 111 -1.75 -24.59 5.61
C PHE A 111 -2.79 -24.02 6.56
N ARG A 112 -2.35 -23.15 7.47
CA ARG A 112 -3.29 -22.31 8.21
C ARG A 112 -4.03 -21.39 7.26
N GLU A 113 -5.30 -21.14 7.56
CA GLU A 113 -6.07 -20.16 6.83
C GLU A 113 -5.50 -18.76 7.11
N THR A 114 -5.20 -18.01 6.04
CA THR A 114 -4.76 -16.61 6.13
C THR A 114 -5.33 -15.84 4.96
N ARG A 115 -5.64 -14.57 5.19
CA ARG A 115 -6.00 -13.66 4.11
C ARG A 115 -4.79 -13.25 3.28
N GLY A 116 -3.57 -13.39 3.82
CA GLY A 116 -2.35 -13.17 3.05
C GLY A 116 -2.29 -11.79 2.36
N GLY A 117 -1.68 -11.78 1.18
CA GLY A 117 -1.68 -10.65 0.26
C GLY A 117 -3.03 -10.35 -0.37
N ASP A 118 -3.96 -11.33 -0.40
CA ASP A 118 -5.31 -11.12 -0.93
C ASP A 118 -6.07 -10.04 -0.17
N LEU A 119 -5.75 -9.80 1.10
CA LEU A 119 -6.29 -8.65 1.85
C LEU A 119 -6.05 -7.36 1.06
N PHE A 120 -4.80 -7.12 0.64
CA PHE A 120 -4.40 -5.88 -0.01
C PHE A 120 -4.96 -5.77 -1.42
N TYR A 121 -5.03 -6.89 -2.15
CA TYR A 121 -5.67 -6.96 -3.47
C TYR A 121 -7.16 -6.59 -3.39
N HIS A 122 -7.92 -7.28 -2.52
CA HIS A 122 -9.36 -7.04 -2.37
C HIS A 122 -9.68 -5.66 -1.76
N PHE A 123 -8.81 -5.17 -0.89
CA PHE A 123 -8.92 -3.81 -0.38
C PHE A 123 -8.63 -2.78 -1.48
N HIS A 124 -7.64 -3.01 -2.34
CA HIS A 124 -7.26 -2.09 -3.40
C HIS A 124 -8.41 -1.82 -4.40
N TYR A 125 -9.05 -2.88 -4.92
CA TYR A 125 -10.09 -2.71 -5.95
C TYR A 125 -11.49 -2.47 -5.37
N GLY A 126 -11.75 -2.88 -4.11
CA GLY A 126 -13.11 -2.89 -3.55
C GLY A 126 -13.22 -2.51 -2.08
N LEU A 127 -12.16 -2.05 -1.42
CA LEU A 127 -12.12 -1.64 -0.01
C LEU A 127 -12.69 -2.69 0.98
N LEU A 128 -12.80 -3.95 0.56
CA LEU A 128 -13.52 -5.03 1.26
C LEU A 128 -14.99 -4.68 1.59
N ALA A 129 -15.61 -3.79 0.81
CA ALA A 129 -16.99 -3.32 0.99
C ALA A 129 -17.94 -3.79 -0.13
N GLY A 130 -17.59 -4.89 -0.80
CA GLY A 130 -18.34 -5.42 -1.95
C GLY A 130 -18.50 -4.39 -3.07
N LEU A 131 -19.64 -4.41 -3.75
CA LEU A 131 -19.91 -3.53 -4.89
C LEU A 131 -19.84 -2.04 -4.54
N ALA A 132 -20.25 -1.66 -3.33
CA ALA A 132 -20.18 -0.26 -2.88
C ALA A 132 -18.73 0.25 -2.88
N GLY A 133 -17.79 -0.57 -2.38
CA GLY A 133 -16.38 -0.22 -2.41
C GLY A 133 -15.81 -0.13 -3.83
N VAL A 134 -16.22 -1.02 -4.74
CA VAL A 134 -15.84 -0.95 -6.16
C VAL A 134 -16.29 0.38 -6.79
N TRP A 135 -17.50 0.85 -6.50
CA TRP A 135 -17.98 2.17 -6.96
C TRP A 135 -17.18 3.33 -6.35
N MET A 136 -16.83 3.23 -5.06
CA MET A 136 -16.02 4.24 -4.38
C MET A 136 -14.62 4.36 -4.99
N VAL A 137 -13.97 3.23 -5.29
CA VAL A 137 -12.65 3.21 -5.94
C VAL A 137 -12.74 3.75 -7.37
N GLY A 138 -13.78 3.39 -8.12
CA GLY A 138 -14.04 3.95 -9.46
C GLY A 138 -14.23 5.47 -9.45
N ALA A 139 -15.02 5.99 -8.50
CA ALA A 139 -15.19 7.44 -8.32
C ALA A 139 -13.87 8.14 -7.93
N ALA A 140 -13.07 7.51 -7.08
CA ALA A 140 -11.76 8.03 -6.68
C ALA A 140 -10.77 8.04 -7.87
N ALA A 141 -10.80 7.03 -8.74
CA ALA A 141 -10.00 7.01 -9.96
C ALA A 141 -10.34 8.19 -10.90
N ILE A 142 -11.62 8.54 -11.04
CA ILE A 142 -12.05 9.75 -11.78
C ILE A 142 -11.57 11.03 -11.09
N ALA A 143 -11.60 11.07 -9.75
CA ALA A 143 -11.10 12.21 -8.99
C ALA A 143 -9.60 12.46 -9.20
N ILE A 144 -8.78 11.40 -9.36
CA ILE A 144 -7.37 11.54 -9.74
C ILE A 144 -7.22 12.26 -11.08
N TRP A 145 -8.04 11.94 -12.08
CA TRP A 145 -7.99 12.62 -13.38
C TRP A 145 -8.28 14.11 -13.24
N ALA A 146 -9.31 14.47 -12.46
CA ALA A 146 -9.61 15.87 -12.19
C ALA A 146 -8.45 16.57 -11.44
N ALA A 147 -7.84 15.90 -10.45
CA ALA A 147 -6.68 16.42 -9.74
C ALA A 147 -5.44 16.57 -10.64
N ALA A 148 -5.17 15.60 -11.51
CA ALA A 148 -4.06 15.62 -12.45
C ALA A 148 -4.22 16.75 -13.49
N ILE A 149 -5.41 16.86 -14.10
CA ILE A 149 -5.71 17.91 -15.08
C ILE A 149 -5.57 19.29 -14.42
N THR A 150 -6.19 19.50 -13.26
CA THR A 150 -6.07 20.78 -12.54
C THR A 150 -4.62 21.08 -12.15
N GLY A 151 -3.85 20.08 -11.70
CA GLY A 151 -2.43 20.22 -11.37
C GLY A 151 -1.55 20.62 -12.56
N VAL A 152 -1.76 19.99 -13.72
CA VAL A 152 -1.07 20.35 -14.97
C VAL A 152 -1.44 21.77 -15.41
N LEU A 153 -2.72 22.13 -15.35
CA LEU A 153 -3.18 23.47 -15.72
C LEU A 153 -2.60 24.57 -14.82
N ILE A 154 -2.47 24.31 -13.52
CA ILE A 154 -1.81 25.23 -12.57
C ILE A 154 -0.33 25.44 -12.96
N ARG A 155 0.38 24.36 -13.34
CA ARG A 155 1.82 24.37 -13.63
C ARG A 155 2.17 24.61 -15.10
N ARG A 156 1.19 24.74 -16.00
CA ARG A 156 1.38 24.78 -17.48
C ARG A 156 2.49 25.71 -17.99
N ARG A 157 2.75 26.84 -17.30
CA ARG A 157 3.80 27.79 -17.68
C ARG A 157 5.22 27.32 -17.36
N ARG A 158 5.39 26.47 -16.35
CA ARG A 158 6.67 25.87 -15.96
C ARG A 158 6.77 24.40 -16.36
N PHE A 159 5.69 23.80 -16.85
CA PHE A 159 5.61 22.37 -17.18
C PHE A 159 6.74 21.87 -18.08
N ILE A 160 7.03 22.55 -19.19
CA ILE A 160 8.11 22.14 -20.12
C ILE A 160 9.49 22.35 -19.50
N ALA A 161 9.68 23.44 -18.75
CA ALA A 161 10.94 23.72 -18.06
C ALA A 161 11.22 22.68 -16.97
N ASP A 162 10.21 22.35 -16.15
CA ASP A 162 10.26 21.34 -15.08
C ASP A 162 10.51 19.93 -15.66
N LEU A 163 10.02 19.62 -16.87
CA LEU A 163 10.13 18.30 -17.50
C LEU A 163 11.45 18.08 -18.26
N PHE A 164 12.01 19.11 -18.91
CA PHE A 164 13.15 18.93 -19.84
C PHE A 164 14.37 19.81 -19.57
N MET A 165 14.22 21.04 -19.08
CA MET A 165 15.34 22.02 -19.11
C MET A 165 15.89 22.43 -17.73
N ALA A 166 15.11 22.36 -16.66
CA ALA A 166 15.53 22.72 -15.32
C ALA A 166 14.57 22.10 -14.28
N GLY A 167 14.93 20.97 -13.65
CA GLY A 167 13.98 20.28 -12.75
C GLY A 167 14.54 19.60 -11.49
N PHE A 168 15.84 19.37 -11.37
CA PHE A 168 16.44 18.83 -10.12
C PHE A 168 17.40 19.79 -9.42
N ARG A 169 17.89 20.83 -10.09
CA ARG A 169 18.84 21.81 -9.53
C ARG A 169 18.19 22.85 -8.59
N THR A 170 16.88 23.07 -8.70
CA THR A 170 16.14 24.12 -7.98
C THR A 170 15.10 23.58 -6.99
N VAL A 171 14.94 22.24 -6.91
CA VAL A 171 14.04 21.62 -5.93
C VAL A 171 14.67 21.79 -4.56
N SER A 172 14.12 22.71 -3.78
CA SER A 172 14.47 22.80 -2.37
C SER A 172 13.87 21.59 -1.66
N LEU A 173 14.73 20.66 -1.24
CA LEU A 173 14.33 19.56 -0.33
C LEU A 173 13.82 20.08 1.02
N ARG A 174 13.95 21.38 1.30
CA ARG A 174 13.35 22.06 2.46
C ARG A 174 11.90 22.50 2.21
N SER A 175 11.46 22.54 0.95
CA SER A 175 10.12 22.93 0.52
C SER A 175 9.33 21.71 0.08
N TRP A 176 8.51 21.16 1.00
CA TRP A 176 7.64 20.02 0.72
C TRP A 176 6.68 20.26 -0.45
N SER A 177 6.29 21.51 -0.69
CA SER A 177 5.47 21.86 -1.85
C SER A 177 6.20 21.62 -3.17
N ASP A 178 7.50 21.88 -3.24
CA ASP A 178 8.28 21.67 -4.46
C ASP A 178 8.53 20.18 -4.69
N VAL A 179 8.74 19.42 -3.61
CA VAL A 179 8.85 17.95 -3.66
C VAL A 179 7.55 17.30 -4.14
N HIS A 180 6.41 17.65 -3.55
CA HIS A 180 5.08 17.17 -3.97
C HIS A 180 4.85 17.47 -5.45
N ASN A 181 5.20 18.69 -5.87
CA ASN A 181 5.07 19.16 -7.23
C ASN A 181 5.95 18.38 -8.22
N ALA A 182 7.20 18.07 -7.86
CA ALA A 182 8.15 17.35 -8.69
C ALA A 182 7.77 15.87 -8.83
N ILE A 183 7.49 15.19 -7.71
CA ILE A 183 7.06 13.79 -7.72
C ILE A 183 5.71 13.65 -8.45
N GLY A 184 4.76 14.55 -8.19
CA GLY A 184 3.47 14.56 -8.86
C GLY A 184 3.61 14.65 -10.38
N LEU A 185 4.49 15.53 -10.88
CA LEU A 185 4.78 15.65 -12.32
C LEU A 185 5.42 14.38 -12.89
N LEU A 186 6.43 13.83 -12.20
CA LEU A 186 7.12 12.61 -12.62
C LEU A 186 6.16 11.41 -12.68
N MET A 187 5.21 11.33 -11.75
CA MET A 187 4.24 10.24 -11.66
C MET A 187 3.03 10.40 -12.60
N LEU A 188 2.85 11.53 -13.30
CA LEU A 188 1.68 11.75 -14.16
C LEU A 188 1.47 10.66 -15.21
N PRO A 189 2.49 10.21 -15.97
CA PRO A 189 2.29 9.15 -16.98
C PRO A 189 1.84 7.85 -16.33
N PHE A 190 2.49 7.47 -15.23
CA PHE A 190 2.12 6.27 -14.47
C PHE A 190 0.70 6.36 -13.92
N LEU A 191 0.34 7.48 -13.29
CA LEU A 191 -1.00 7.72 -12.75
C LEU A 191 -2.07 7.68 -13.84
N ALA A 192 -1.80 8.24 -15.02
CA ALA A 192 -2.70 8.17 -16.15
C ALA A 192 -2.91 6.71 -16.61
N THR A 193 -1.82 5.95 -16.80
CA THR A 193 -1.89 4.55 -17.20
C THR A 193 -2.64 3.70 -16.17
N ILE A 194 -2.23 3.75 -14.90
CA ILE A 194 -2.78 2.87 -13.86
C ILE A 194 -4.26 3.14 -13.57
N THR A 195 -4.70 4.40 -13.67
CA THR A 195 -6.10 4.76 -13.46
C THR A 195 -6.97 4.42 -14.67
N ILE A 196 -6.49 4.58 -15.91
CA ILE A 196 -7.21 4.12 -17.10
C ILE A 196 -7.36 2.61 -17.07
N THR A 197 -6.26 1.87 -16.87
CA THR A 197 -6.31 0.41 -16.84
C THR A 197 -7.15 -0.08 -15.67
N GLY A 198 -7.07 0.58 -14.51
CA GLY A 198 -7.90 0.28 -13.34
C GLY A 198 -9.39 0.51 -13.62
N LEU A 199 -9.76 1.63 -14.24
CA LEU A 199 -11.15 1.89 -14.62
C LEU A 199 -11.68 0.86 -15.62
N VAL A 200 -10.87 0.42 -16.58
CA VAL A 200 -11.24 -0.65 -17.53
C VAL A 200 -11.46 -1.98 -16.79
N VAL A 201 -10.59 -2.32 -15.84
CA VAL A 201 -10.77 -3.51 -15.00
C VAL A 201 -12.05 -3.39 -14.17
N LEU A 202 -12.28 -2.29 -13.46
CA LEU A 202 -13.52 -2.07 -12.69
C LEU A 202 -14.77 -2.11 -13.58
N TRP A 203 -14.70 -1.57 -14.80
CA TRP A 203 -15.80 -1.60 -15.76
C TRP A 203 -16.24 -3.03 -16.11
N SER A 204 -15.29 -3.95 -16.28
CA SER A 204 -15.61 -5.37 -16.50
C SER A 204 -16.38 -5.97 -15.31
N ILE A 205 -16.03 -5.59 -14.07
CA ILE A 205 -16.72 -6.03 -12.85
C ILE A 205 -18.16 -5.48 -12.80
N TYR A 206 -18.37 -4.22 -13.22
CA TYR A 206 -19.71 -3.63 -13.27
C TYR A 206 -20.61 -4.31 -14.30
N LEU A 207 -20.09 -4.60 -15.50
CA LEU A 207 -20.85 -5.26 -16.56
C LEU A 207 -21.17 -6.72 -16.23
N ALA A 208 -20.28 -7.40 -15.52
CA ALA A 208 -20.44 -8.82 -15.21
C ALA A 208 -21.25 -9.10 -13.93
N GLY A 209 -21.97 -8.09 -13.42
CA GLY A 209 -22.84 -8.24 -12.24
C GLY A 209 -22.08 -8.43 -10.93
N GLY A 210 -20.81 -8.01 -10.86
CA GLY A 210 -20.03 -8.00 -9.62
C GLY A 210 -19.23 -9.27 -9.30
N THR A 211 -19.10 -10.23 -10.22
CA THR A 211 -18.20 -11.39 -10.03
C THR A 211 -16.84 -11.16 -10.71
N PRO A 212 -15.71 -11.22 -9.99
CA PRO A 212 -14.38 -10.98 -10.58
C PRO A 212 -14.00 -11.98 -11.68
N GLU A 213 -14.41 -13.25 -11.53
CA GLU A 213 -14.08 -14.36 -12.43
C GLU A 213 -14.57 -14.16 -13.87
N SER A 214 -15.61 -13.35 -14.07
CA SER A 214 -16.20 -13.08 -15.39
C SER A 214 -15.63 -11.83 -16.07
N GLY A 215 -14.91 -10.97 -15.33
CA GLY A 215 -14.19 -9.81 -15.87
C GLY A 215 -12.80 -10.14 -16.43
N GLU A 216 -12.21 -11.26 -16.01
CA GLU A 216 -10.87 -11.71 -16.42
C GLU A 216 -10.77 -12.05 -17.91
N ALA A 217 -11.87 -12.49 -18.54
CA ALA A 217 -11.89 -12.85 -19.95
C ALA A 217 -11.93 -11.64 -20.91
N GLY A 218 -12.30 -10.44 -20.44
CA GLY A 218 -12.53 -9.24 -21.27
C GLY A 218 -11.47 -8.13 -21.19
N ALA A 219 -10.51 -8.22 -20.27
CA ALA A 219 -9.59 -7.12 -19.94
C ALA A 219 -8.10 -7.51 -20.00
N SER A 220 -7.69 -8.40 -20.91
CA SER A 220 -6.37 -9.04 -20.86
C SER A 220 -5.18 -8.06 -20.88
N LEU A 221 -5.16 -7.06 -21.77
CA LEU A 221 -4.07 -6.07 -21.83
C LEU A 221 -4.13 -5.05 -20.69
N ALA A 222 -5.33 -4.57 -20.33
CA ALA A 222 -5.49 -3.62 -19.24
C ALA A 222 -5.12 -4.25 -17.89
N GLY A 223 -5.53 -5.49 -17.64
CA GLY A 223 -5.14 -6.27 -16.47
C GLY A 223 -3.63 -6.49 -16.42
N LEU A 224 -3.01 -6.99 -17.49
CA LEU A 224 -1.55 -7.19 -17.54
C LEU A 224 -0.76 -5.92 -17.21
N LEU A 225 -1.17 -4.79 -17.79
CA LEU A 225 -0.56 -3.49 -17.53
C LEU A 225 -0.89 -2.95 -16.13
N HIS A 226 -2.08 -3.21 -15.59
CA HIS A 226 -2.45 -2.75 -14.25
C HIS A 226 -1.68 -3.51 -13.17
N PHE A 227 -1.59 -4.83 -13.30
CA PHE A 227 -0.90 -5.70 -12.35
C PHE A 227 0.63 -5.69 -12.51
N GLY A 228 1.17 -5.04 -13.55
CA GLY A 228 2.61 -4.99 -13.79
C GLY A 228 3.24 -6.36 -14.05
N ARG A 229 2.45 -7.36 -14.47
CA ARG A 229 2.88 -8.77 -14.64
C ARG A 229 3.57 -9.05 -15.99
N PHE A 230 3.92 -8.02 -16.76
CA PHE A 230 4.51 -8.15 -18.10
C PHE A 230 6.05 -8.22 -18.13
N GLY A 231 6.75 -7.78 -17.07
CA GLY A 231 8.21 -7.67 -17.03
C GLY A 231 8.87 -8.40 -15.86
N GLY A 232 8.18 -9.39 -15.30
CA GLY A 232 8.66 -10.19 -14.17
C GLY A 232 8.94 -9.37 -12.91
N VAL A 233 9.97 -9.74 -12.15
CA VAL A 233 10.32 -9.10 -10.87
C VAL A 233 10.68 -7.62 -11.02
N VAL A 234 11.30 -7.24 -12.14
CA VAL A 234 11.74 -5.86 -12.39
C VAL A 234 10.54 -4.93 -12.55
N SER A 235 9.54 -5.31 -13.35
CA SER A 235 8.33 -4.50 -13.51
C SER A 235 7.56 -4.37 -12.20
N ARG A 236 7.52 -5.43 -11.39
CA ARG A 236 6.86 -5.42 -10.07
C ARG A 236 7.51 -4.44 -9.10
N TRP A 237 8.84 -4.45 -8.97
CA TRP A 237 9.53 -3.42 -8.18
C TRP A 237 9.36 -2.01 -8.74
N GLY A 238 9.34 -1.85 -10.07
CA GLY A 238 9.03 -0.56 -10.69
C GLY A 238 7.64 -0.05 -10.30
N TYR A 239 6.62 -0.91 -10.38
CA TYR A 239 5.25 -0.60 -9.98
C TYR A 239 5.13 -0.32 -8.48
N PHE A 240 5.86 -1.06 -7.65
CA PHE A 240 5.94 -0.80 -6.22
C PHE A 240 6.48 0.60 -5.94
N LEU A 241 7.60 0.98 -6.56
CA LEU A 241 8.21 2.30 -6.35
C LEU A 241 7.32 3.44 -6.85
N MET A 242 6.68 3.28 -8.02
CA MET A 242 5.77 4.28 -8.58
C MET A 242 4.45 4.39 -7.78
N GLY A 243 3.91 3.27 -7.31
CA GLY A 243 2.76 3.22 -6.41
C GLY A 243 3.04 3.86 -5.05
N PHE A 244 4.22 3.57 -4.48
CA PHE A 244 4.70 4.19 -3.25
C PHE A 244 4.89 5.70 -3.43
N ALA A 245 5.54 6.14 -4.51
CA ALA A 245 5.69 7.56 -4.83
C ALA A 245 4.33 8.26 -5.02
N SER A 246 3.37 7.60 -5.65
CA SER A 246 2.00 8.11 -5.81
C SER A 246 1.29 8.26 -4.45
N SER A 247 1.48 7.29 -3.55
CA SER A 247 0.99 7.36 -2.17
C SER A 247 1.60 8.54 -1.40
N LEU A 248 2.90 8.80 -1.60
CA LEU A 248 3.60 9.96 -1.03
C LEU A 248 3.05 11.29 -1.58
N VAL A 249 2.71 11.39 -2.87
CA VAL A 249 2.08 12.59 -3.42
C VAL A 249 0.77 12.90 -2.69
N VAL A 250 -0.08 11.89 -2.50
CA VAL A 250 -1.35 12.05 -1.77
C VAL A 250 -1.12 12.46 -0.30
N ALA A 251 -0.23 11.75 0.41
CA ALA A 251 0.06 12.03 1.81
C ALA A 251 0.70 13.42 2.01
N THR A 252 1.66 13.80 1.17
CA THR A 252 2.32 15.11 1.23
C THR A 252 1.36 16.25 0.89
N GLY A 253 0.42 16.05 -0.04
CA GLY A 253 -0.61 17.06 -0.36
C GLY A 253 -1.47 17.40 0.86
N LEU A 254 -1.93 16.38 1.59
CA LEU A 254 -2.67 16.56 2.85
C LEU A 254 -1.81 17.26 3.92
N ALA A 255 -0.55 16.86 4.06
CA ALA A 255 0.39 17.44 5.03
C ALA A 255 0.69 18.93 4.75
N ILE A 256 0.89 19.31 3.49
CA ILE A 256 1.11 20.70 3.07
C ILE A 256 -0.10 21.56 3.42
N ARG A 257 -1.31 21.06 3.17
CA ARG A 257 -2.56 21.79 3.50
C ARG A 257 -2.68 22.03 5.00
N THR A 258 -2.39 21.01 5.82
CA THR A 258 -2.37 21.17 7.30
C THR A 258 -1.30 22.17 7.75
N ALA A 259 -0.09 22.11 7.17
CA ALA A 259 0.99 23.03 7.48
C ALA A 259 0.66 24.49 7.09
N LYS A 260 0.06 24.72 5.92
CA LYS A 260 -0.34 26.06 5.46
C LYS A 260 -1.37 26.72 6.39
N ARG A 261 -2.30 25.92 6.93
CA ARG A 261 -3.27 26.37 7.95
C ARG A 261 -2.59 26.71 9.27
N ARG A 262 -1.68 25.86 9.78
CA ARG A 262 -0.92 26.12 11.02
C ARG A 262 -0.15 27.45 10.98
N ARG A 263 0.39 27.81 9.82
CA ARG A 263 1.15 29.06 9.60
C ARG A 263 0.26 30.31 9.42
N GLY A 264 -1.05 30.22 9.66
CA GLY A 264 -1.98 31.35 9.50
C GLY A 264 -2.14 31.83 8.05
N ARG A 265 -1.70 31.03 7.07
CA ARG A 265 -1.86 31.28 5.62
C ARG A 265 -3.02 30.48 5.02
N GLY A 266 -3.81 29.83 5.87
CA GLY A 266 -5.13 29.26 5.53
C GLY A 266 -6.23 30.27 5.79
N ASP A 267 -7.43 29.99 5.30
CA ASP A 267 -8.59 30.84 5.55
C ASP A 267 -8.93 30.85 7.05
N ARG A 268 -9.00 32.03 7.67
CA ARG A 268 -9.17 32.19 9.14
C ARG A 268 -10.59 31.88 9.60
N SER A 269 -11.54 31.79 8.68
CA SER A 269 -12.95 31.44 8.89
C SER A 269 -13.22 29.92 8.88
N ASP A 270 -12.18 29.07 8.89
CA ASP A 270 -12.34 27.63 8.65
C ASP A 270 -13.22 26.94 9.71
N PRO A 271 -14.36 26.32 9.31
CA PRO A 271 -15.28 25.63 10.22
C PRO A 271 -14.60 24.50 10.99
N LEU A 272 -15.12 24.18 12.18
CA LEU A 272 -14.70 23.02 13.00
C LEU A 272 -14.64 21.72 12.18
N ALA A 273 -15.53 21.56 11.19
CA ALA A 273 -15.54 20.44 10.26
C ALA A 273 -14.24 20.24 9.48
N VAL A 274 -13.57 21.32 9.04
CA VAL A 274 -12.30 21.22 8.28
C VAL A 274 -11.16 20.78 9.20
N GLN A 275 -11.15 21.24 10.45
CA GLN A 275 -10.15 20.83 11.43
C GLN A 275 -10.32 19.36 11.83
N VAL A 276 -11.57 18.91 12.01
CA VAL A 276 -11.87 17.51 12.28
C VAL A 276 -11.48 16.63 11.08
N ALA A 277 -11.82 17.04 9.86
CA ALA A 277 -11.46 16.33 8.64
C ALA A 277 -9.93 16.16 8.52
N ASP A 278 -9.14 17.18 8.84
CA ASP A 278 -7.68 17.06 8.83
C ASP A 278 -7.14 16.05 9.84
N ARG A 279 -7.68 16.05 11.06
CA ARG A 279 -7.26 15.12 12.11
C ARG A 279 -7.62 13.67 11.76
N LEU A 280 -8.82 13.46 11.23
CA LEU A 280 -9.25 12.17 10.70
C LEU A 280 -8.36 11.73 9.54
N ALA A 281 -7.99 12.64 8.63
CA ALA A 281 -7.11 12.33 7.52
C ALA A 281 -5.76 11.77 7.98
N VAL A 282 -5.18 12.32 9.06
CA VAL A 282 -3.94 11.79 9.64
C VAL A 282 -4.13 10.36 10.14
N GLY A 283 -5.21 10.13 10.89
CA GLY A 283 -5.53 8.81 11.43
C GLY A 283 -5.81 7.78 10.33
N VAL A 284 -6.44 8.19 9.23
CA VAL A 284 -6.68 7.34 8.07
C VAL A 284 -5.35 6.98 7.39
N VAL A 285 -4.54 7.99 7.04
CA VAL A 285 -3.32 7.81 6.26
C VAL A 285 -2.21 7.13 7.07
N ALA A 286 -1.81 7.70 8.20
CA ALA A 286 -0.75 7.13 9.03
C ALA A 286 -1.24 5.88 9.78
N GLY A 287 -2.51 5.83 10.18
CA GLY A 287 -3.08 4.65 10.82
C GLY A 287 -3.21 3.44 9.89
N LEU A 288 -3.40 3.64 8.59
CA LEU A 288 -3.36 2.52 7.63
C LEU A 288 -1.98 1.85 7.64
N LEU A 289 -0.90 2.64 7.71
CA LEU A 289 0.47 2.08 7.81
C LEU A 289 0.65 1.28 9.10
N VAL A 290 0.08 1.73 10.21
CA VAL A 290 0.06 0.97 11.48
C VAL A 290 -0.75 -0.32 11.33
N ALA A 291 -1.93 -0.25 10.69
CA ALA A 291 -2.79 -1.42 10.48
C ALA A 291 -2.14 -2.46 9.57
N VAL A 292 -1.48 -2.03 8.49
CA VAL A 292 -0.66 -2.90 7.62
C VAL A 292 0.44 -3.58 8.44
N ALA A 293 1.21 -2.82 9.21
CA ALA A 293 2.28 -3.39 10.05
C ALA A 293 1.71 -4.38 11.07
N ALA A 294 0.61 -4.02 11.74
CA ALA A 294 -0.07 -4.88 12.70
C ALA A 294 -0.63 -6.16 12.06
N PHE A 295 -1.07 -6.13 10.81
CA PHE A 295 -1.57 -7.32 10.11
C PHE A 295 -0.50 -8.42 10.00
N PHE A 296 0.74 -8.05 9.69
CA PHE A 296 1.85 -9.01 9.71
C PHE A 296 2.11 -9.58 11.12
N TRP A 297 1.99 -8.75 12.16
CA TRP A 297 2.12 -9.20 13.55
C TRP A 297 0.99 -10.15 13.96
N ILE A 298 -0.25 -9.79 13.64
CA ILE A 298 -1.45 -10.59 13.92
C ILE A 298 -1.30 -11.97 13.29
N ASN A 299 -0.80 -12.06 12.05
CA ASN A 299 -0.56 -13.35 11.42
C ASN A 299 0.43 -14.25 12.19
N ARG A 300 1.40 -13.69 12.91
CA ARG A 300 2.36 -14.47 13.70
C ARG A 300 1.86 -14.82 15.10
N VAL A 301 1.03 -13.97 15.69
CA VAL A 301 0.50 -14.17 17.04
C VAL A 301 -0.78 -14.99 17.05
N LEU A 302 -1.61 -14.90 16.00
CA LEU A 302 -2.90 -15.57 15.93
C LEU A 302 -2.73 -17.09 15.78
N PRO A 303 -3.22 -17.92 16.72
CA PRO A 303 -3.06 -19.37 16.68
C PRO A 303 -3.62 -19.99 15.40
N ALA A 304 -2.96 -21.04 14.90
CA ALA A 304 -3.33 -21.70 13.64
C ALA A 304 -4.67 -22.45 13.69
N VAL A 305 -5.12 -22.86 14.88
CA VAL A 305 -6.30 -23.72 15.08
C VAL A 305 -7.63 -22.95 15.25
N VAL A 306 -7.60 -21.62 15.14
CA VAL A 306 -8.80 -20.78 15.29
C VAL A 306 -9.71 -20.96 14.07
N PRO A 307 -11.01 -21.26 14.24
CA PRO A 307 -11.95 -21.30 13.12
C PRO A 307 -12.09 -19.92 12.43
N HIS A 308 -12.20 -19.91 11.10
CA HIS A 308 -12.31 -18.68 10.31
C HIS A 308 -11.17 -17.69 10.61
N ARG A 309 -9.94 -18.21 10.62
CA ARG A 309 -8.76 -17.48 11.08
C ARG A 309 -8.49 -16.25 10.22
N ALA A 310 -8.68 -16.36 8.90
CA ALA A 310 -8.50 -15.25 7.97
C ALA A 310 -9.44 -14.07 8.29
N ASP A 311 -10.69 -14.35 8.67
CA ASP A 311 -11.64 -13.30 9.06
C ASP A 311 -11.21 -12.56 10.32
N TRP A 312 -10.57 -13.26 11.27
CA TRP A 312 -9.98 -12.62 12.45
C TRP A 312 -8.82 -11.71 12.10
N GLU A 313 -7.97 -12.08 11.13
CA GLU A 313 -6.91 -11.20 10.63
C GLU A 313 -7.50 -9.92 10.03
N VAL A 314 -8.55 -10.04 9.22
CA VAL A 314 -9.26 -8.90 8.61
C VAL A 314 -9.91 -8.00 9.68
N ARG A 315 -10.64 -8.59 10.64
CA ARG A 315 -11.29 -7.85 11.73
C ARG A 315 -10.27 -7.09 12.58
N ALA A 316 -9.15 -7.74 12.90
CA ALA A 316 -8.08 -7.12 13.69
C ALA A 316 -7.41 -5.96 12.93
N PHE A 317 -7.16 -6.13 11.63
CA PHE A 317 -6.68 -5.05 10.75
C PHE A 317 -7.59 -3.81 10.81
N PHE A 318 -8.90 -3.99 10.58
CA PHE A 318 -9.86 -2.88 10.63
C PHE A 318 -10.02 -2.29 12.04
N SER A 319 -9.90 -3.11 13.08
CA SER A 319 -9.97 -2.65 14.47
C SER A 319 -8.77 -1.76 14.81
N VAL A 320 -7.55 -2.18 14.47
CA VAL A 320 -6.35 -1.36 14.65
C VAL A 320 -6.46 -0.06 13.86
N TRP A 321 -6.95 -0.13 12.62
CA TRP A 321 -7.12 1.06 11.80
C TRP A 321 -8.14 2.03 12.39
N ALA A 322 -9.30 1.55 12.84
CA ALA A 322 -10.33 2.36 13.49
C ALA A 322 -9.81 3.02 14.78
N ILE A 323 -9.02 2.29 15.59
CA ILE A 323 -8.35 2.84 16.78
C ILE A 323 -7.39 3.97 16.39
N CYS A 324 -6.60 3.80 15.32
CA CYS A 324 -5.68 4.83 14.84
C CYS A 324 -6.42 6.07 14.31
N VAL A 325 -7.55 5.89 13.64
CA VAL A 325 -8.44 6.99 13.19
C VAL A 325 -8.98 7.75 14.40
N GLY A 326 -9.51 7.04 15.40
CA GLY A 326 -9.99 7.62 16.65
C GLY A 326 -8.87 8.36 17.41
N PHE A 327 -7.69 7.74 17.51
CA PHE A 327 -6.51 8.36 18.11
C PHE A 327 -6.13 9.66 17.38
N GLY A 328 -6.09 9.65 16.04
CA GLY A 328 -5.81 10.85 15.24
C GLY A 328 -6.81 11.98 15.48
N ALA A 329 -8.10 11.66 15.62
CA ALA A 329 -9.14 12.62 15.95
C ALA A 329 -8.98 13.22 17.36
N LEU A 330 -8.62 12.39 18.35
CA LEU A 330 -8.55 12.76 19.76
C LEU A 330 -7.21 13.39 20.19
N ARG A 331 -6.12 13.15 19.45
CA ARG A 331 -4.77 13.64 19.80
C ARG A 331 -4.66 15.18 19.80
N GLY A 332 -5.65 15.89 19.26
CA GLY A 332 -5.77 17.35 19.24
C GLY A 332 -4.87 18.01 18.20
N GLU A 333 -3.57 17.74 18.24
CA GLU A 333 -2.61 18.27 17.27
C GLU A 333 -2.28 17.25 16.17
N SER A 334 -2.68 17.55 14.93
CA SER A 334 -2.43 16.69 13.76
C SER A 334 -0.96 16.32 13.57
N ALA A 335 -0.01 17.21 13.88
CA ALA A 335 1.41 16.93 13.73
C ALA A 335 1.95 15.94 14.79
N LEU A 336 1.42 15.98 16.02
CA LEU A 336 1.73 14.97 17.03
C LEU A 336 1.12 13.62 16.64
N ALA A 337 -0.10 13.61 16.10
CA ALA A 337 -0.72 12.39 15.57
C ALA A 337 0.12 11.77 14.44
N TRP A 338 0.62 12.58 13.50
CA TRP A 338 1.54 12.12 12.44
C TRP A 338 2.79 11.49 13.05
N ARG A 339 3.45 12.18 13.98
CA ARG A 339 4.65 11.66 14.64
C ARG A 339 4.38 10.31 15.31
N ASP A 340 3.34 10.24 16.13
CA ASP A 340 3.07 9.07 16.98
C ASP A 340 2.68 7.85 16.14
N LEU A 341 1.81 8.02 15.13
CA LEU A 341 1.39 6.93 14.24
C LEU A 341 2.51 6.48 13.31
N LEU A 342 3.30 7.40 12.75
CA LEU A 342 4.46 7.04 11.92
C LEU A 342 5.55 6.33 12.73
N ALA A 343 5.79 6.76 13.98
CA ALA A 343 6.71 6.08 14.87
C ALA A 343 6.21 4.67 15.23
N ALA A 344 4.92 4.52 15.54
CA ALA A 344 4.31 3.22 15.83
C ALA A 344 4.44 2.26 14.64
N ALA A 345 4.07 2.70 13.43
CA ALA A 345 4.23 1.91 12.21
C ALA A 345 5.72 1.56 11.96
N GLY A 346 6.62 2.54 12.13
CA GLY A 346 8.05 2.35 11.98
C GLY A 346 8.62 1.28 12.92
N VAL A 347 8.28 1.36 14.21
CA VAL A 347 8.72 0.39 15.21
C VAL A 347 8.17 -1.00 14.92
N LEU A 348 6.87 -1.13 14.61
CA LEU A 348 6.26 -2.42 14.29
C LEU A 348 6.93 -3.09 13.09
N LEU A 349 7.22 -2.33 12.03
CA LEU A 349 7.91 -2.88 10.85
C LEU A 349 9.37 -3.21 11.12
N MET A 350 10.10 -2.38 11.87
CA MET A 350 11.50 -2.66 12.23
C MET A 350 11.65 -3.90 13.12
N LEU A 351 10.68 -4.14 14.00
CA LEU A 351 10.68 -5.31 14.88
C LEU A 351 10.12 -6.57 14.20
N LEU A 352 9.55 -6.46 13.00
CA LEU A 352 8.92 -7.58 12.31
C LEU A 352 9.87 -8.74 12.01
N PRO A 353 11.11 -8.54 11.51
CA PRO A 353 12.04 -9.66 11.31
C PRO A 353 12.50 -10.29 12.63
N GLY A 354 12.54 -9.51 13.72
CA GLY A 354 12.80 -10.03 15.06
C GLY A 354 11.65 -10.92 15.55
N LEU A 355 10.40 -10.53 15.31
CA LEU A 355 9.24 -11.39 15.53
C LEU A 355 9.30 -12.64 14.65
N ASN A 356 9.70 -12.49 13.39
CA ASN A 356 9.86 -13.62 12.47
C ASN A 356 10.90 -14.63 13.01
N LEU A 357 12.03 -14.14 13.51
CA LEU A 357 13.08 -14.93 14.18
C LEU A 357 12.58 -15.69 15.41
N LEU A 358 11.68 -15.09 16.19
CA LEU A 358 11.14 -15.74 17.40
C LEU A 358 10.01 -16.74 17.11
N THR A 359 9.34 -16.60 15.96
CA THR A 359 8.14 -17.39 15.64
C THR A 359 8.37 -18.46 14.58
N THR A 360 9.44 -18.36 13.79
CA THR A 360 9.72 -19.29 12.68
C THR A 360 11.19 -19.67 12.57
N LYS A 361 11.44 -20.73 11.80
CA LYS A 361 12.78 -21.16 11.42
C LYS A 361 13.27 -20.52 10.12
N SER A 362 12.38 -20.10 9.21
CA SER A 362 12.69 -19.32 8.00
C SER A 362 12.67 -17.81 8.26
N HIS A 363 13.43 -17.41 9.26
CA HIS A 363 13.68 -16.00 9.54
C HIS A 363 14.63 -15.39 8.49
N LEU A 364 14.74 -14.07 8.45
CA LEU A 364 15.53 -13.33 7.45
C LEU A 364 16.93 -13.91 7.17
N LEU A 365 17.70 -14.26 8.20
CA LEU A 365 19.04 -14.83 7.98
C LEU A 365 18.97 -16.18 7.24
N ALA A 366 18.02 -17.05 7.61
CA ALA A 366 17.84 -18.35 6.97
C ALA A 366 17.35 -18.20 5.53
N THR A 367 16.37 -17.33 5.27
CA THR A 367 15.88 -17.11 3.91
C THR A 367 16.94 -16.51 2.99
N VAL A 368 17.86 -15.70 3.50
CA VAL A 368 19.01 -15.20 2.74
C VAL A 368 20.05 -16.29 2.50
N THR A 369 20.40 -17.11 3.50
CA THR A 369 21.37 -18.21 3.32
C THR A 369 20.86 -19.27 2.36
N ASP A 370 19.56 -19.53 2.38
CA ASP A 370 18.90 -20.56 1.57
C ASP A 370 18.53 -20.03 0.16
N GLY A 371 18.88 -18.78 -0.16
CA GLY A 371 18.61 -18.18 -1.48
C GLY A 371 17.14 -17.84 -1.74
N GLN A 372 16.28 -17.85 -0.72
CA GLN A 372 14.84 -17.59 -0.79
C GLN A 372 14.54 -16.07 -0.81
N TRP A 373 15.03 -15.38 -1.84
CA TRP A 373 15.01 -13.92 -1.94
C TRP A 373 13.60 -13.31 -1.92
N GLY A 374 12.58 -14.00 -2.43
CA GLY A 374 11.19 -13.53 -2.37
C GLY A 374 10.67 -13.37 -0.95
N LEU A 375 11.02 -14.31 -0.06
CA LEU A 375 10.66 -14.26 1.36
C LEU A 375 11.53 -13.25 2.12
N ALA A 376 12.84 -13.23 1.86
CA ALA A 376 13.76 -12.27 2.46
C ALA A 376 13.38 -10.82 2.10
N ALA A 377 12.86 -10.57 0.90
CA ALA A 377 12.46 -9.25 0.44
C ALA A 377 11.39 -8.61 1.34
N VAL A 378 10.44 -9.38 1.88
CA VAL A 378 9.41 -8.87 2.80
C VAL A 378 10.05 -8.32 4.08
N ASP A 379 10.93 -9.11 4.70
CA ASP A 379 11.64 -8.70 5.92
C ASP A 379 12.57 -7.50 5.67
N ILE A 380 13.35 -7.51 4.57
CA ILE A 380 14.24 -6.40 4.19
C ILE A 380 13.44 -5.11 3.93
N THR A 381 12.33 -5.22 3.20
CA THR A 381 11.46 -4.07 2.90
C THR A 381 10.83 -3.53 4.18
N SER A 382 10.41 -4.39 5.10
CA SER A 382 9.88 -3.97 6.39
C SER A 382 10.90 -3.17 7.21
N LEU A 383 12.17 -3.60 7.26
CA LEU A 383 13.25 -2.86 7.94
C LEU A 383 13.49 -1.51 7.29
N PHE A 384 13.59 -1.47 5.96
CA PHE A 384 13.85 -0.25 5.22
C PHE A 384 12.72 0.78 5.38
N VAL A 385 11.47 0.36 5.11
CA VAL A 385 10.29 1.22 5.25
C VAL A 385 10.11 1.64 6.72
N GLY A 386 10.27 0.70 7.67
CA GLY A 386 10.18 0.98 9.09
C GLY A 386 11.18 2.05 9.55
N THR A 387 12.43 1.94 9.10
CA THR A 387 13.49 2.93 9.36
C THR A 387 13.14 4.29 8.77
N CYS A 388 12.63 4.33 7.54
CA CYS A 388 12.20 5.56 6.88
C CYS A 388 11.05 6.24 7.65
N LEU A 389 10.03 5.49 8.08
CA LEU A 389 8.91 6.02 8.86
C LEU A 389 9.35 6.54 10.23
N ALA A 390 10.21 5.81 10.93
CA ALA A 390 10.79 6.26 12.20
C ALA A 390 11.62 7.54 12.03
N TRP A 391 12.41 7.62 10.95
CA TRP A 391 13.17 8.83 10.62
C TRP A 391 12.26 10.03 10.34
N VAL A 392 11.18 9.85 9.55
CA VAL A 392 10.19 10.90 9.31
C VAL A 392 9.55 11.35 10.61
N ALA A 393 9.17 10.42 11.50
CA ALA A 393 8.60 10.76 12.80
C ALA A 393 9.55 11.64 13.65
N VAL A 394 10.84 11.32 13.68
CA VAL A 394 11.86 12.15 14.37
C VAL A 394 11.94 13.55 13.75
N ARG A 395 11.86 13.67 12.42
CA ARG A 395 11.87 14.97 11.74
C ARG A 395 10.63 15.81 12.05
N VAL A 396 9.45 15.19 12.09
CA VAL A 396 8.21 15.87 12.50
C VAL A 396 8.34 16.39 13.93
N ARG A 397 8.90 15.59 14.85
CA ARG A 397 9.15 16.03 16.24
C ARG A 397 10.07 17.25 16.31
N ARG A 398 11.19 17.24 15.59
CA ARG A 398 12.15 18.37 15.59
C ARG A 398 11.53 19.65 15.03
N GLY A 399 10.72 19.53 13.98
CA GLY A 399 9.97 20.66 13.42
C GLY A 399 9.01 21.30 14.43
N LEU A 400 8.31 20.46 15.21
CA LEU A 400 7.43 20.96 16.28
C LEU A 400 8.20 21.70 17.38
N VAL A 401 9.30 21.14 17.86
CA VAL A 401 10.12 21.78 18.92
C VAL A 401 10.65 23.15 18.48
N GLY A 402 11.09 23.28 17.22
CA GLY A 402 11.53 24.56 16.66
C GLY A 402 10.42 25.62 16.63
N GLU A 403 9.20 25.26 16.20
CA GLU A 403 8.06 26.19 16.17
C GLU A 403 7.64 26.65 17.58
N PHE A 404 7.71 25.78 18.59
CA PHE A 404 7.42 26.16 19.98
C PHE A 404 8.49 27.09 20.57
N GLY A 405 9.77 26.84 20.28
CA GLY A 405 10.88 27.70 20.71
C GLY A 405 10.76 29.12 20.14
N ASP A 406 10.48 29.24 18.84
CA ASP A 406 10.28 30.53 18.18
C ASP A 406 9.10 31.31 18.80
N ARG A 407 7.96 30.65 19.07
CA ARG A 407 6.79 31.30 19.70
C ARG A 407 7.09 31.83 21.10
N LEU A 408 7.80 31.06 21.92
CA LEU A 408 8.19 31.51 23.26
C LEU A 408 9.14 32.71 23.21
N SER A 409 10.08 32.73 22.25
CA SER A 409 10.96 33.87 22.04
C SER A 409 10.21 35.13 21.62
N THR A 410 9.20 35.01 20.74
CA THR A 410 8.37 36.15 20.31
C THR A 410 7.46 36.70 21.42
N LEU A 411 7.03 35.85 22.36
CA LEU A 411 6.26 36.29 23.53
C LEU A 411 7.15 36.97 24.57
N SER A 412 8.40 36.53 24.73
CA SER A 412 9.36 37.18 25.65
C SER A 412 9.82 38.57 25.20
N VAL A 413 9.66 38.91 23.91
CA VAL A 413 10.08 40.19 23.33
C VAL A 413 8.92 41.21 23.27
N SER A 414 7.66 40.79 23.47
CA SER A 414 6.53 41.75 23.54
C SER A 414 6.27 42.30 24.95
N ASP A 415 6.94 41.76 25.96
CA ASP A 415 6.78 42.13 27.38
C ASP A 415 7.99 42.93 27.93
N ALA A 416 8.85 43.45 27.05
CA ALA A 416 9.96 44.36 27.36
C ALA A 416 9.86 45.61 26.48
#